data_AF-A0A2E4W5G1-F1
#
_entry.id   AF-A0A2E4W5G1-F1
#
_cell.length_a   1.000
_cell.length_b   1.000
_cell.length_c   1.000
_cell.angle_alpha   90.00
_cell.angle_beta   90.00
_cell.angle_gamma   90.00
#
_symmetry.space_group_name_H-M   'P 1'
#
loop_
_entity.id
_entity.type
_entity.pdbx_description
1 polymer ?
#
loop_
_entity_poly.entity_id
_entity_poly.type
_entity_poly.pdbx_seq_one_letter_code
_entity_poly.pdbx_strand_id
1 'polypeptide(L)'
;MNTVIMGVTVSWKTTVAAILSSLAAIFMVLAAYFDGDPATIPNWETAAIAVLAIGQMIIGVFTKDNDKSTEDHKLPRKRLRTK
;
A
#
# COMPACT_ATOMS: atom_id res chain seq x y z
N MET A 1 -17.78 17.96 -21.93
CA MET A 1 -17.03 18.00 -20.66
C MET A 1 -16.49 16.61 -20.41
N ASN A 2 -15.21 16.38 -20.68
CA ASN A 2 -14.60 15.05 -20.48
C ASN A 2 -13.91 15.05 -19.12
N THR A 3 -14.47 14.33 -18.16
CA THR A 3 -13.84 14.03 -16.88
C THR A 3 -12.71 13.03 -17.12
N VAL A 4 -11.47 13.53 -17.07
CA VAL A 4 -10.28 12.68 -17.04
C VAL A 4 -10.23 12.04 -15.65
N ILE A 5 -10.69 10.79 -15.55
CA ILE A 5 -10.44 9.96 -14.37
C ILE A 5 -8.96 9.58 -14.44
N MET A 6 -8.11 10.31 -13.72
CA MET A 6 -6.70 9.94 -13.58
C MET A 6 -6.63 8.56 -12.92
N GLY A 7 -6.21 7.56 -13.70
CA GLY A 7 -6.03 6.21 -13.20
C GLY A 7 -4.98 6.20 -12.08
N VAL A 8 -5.38 5.76 -10.89
CA VAL A 8 -4.46 5.49 -9.78
C VAL A 8 -3.59 4.31 -10.21
N THR A 9 -2.34 4.58 -10.56
CA THR A 9 -1.34 3.54 -10.86
C THR A 9 -0.97 2.85 -9.56
N VAL A 10 -1.37 1.60 -9.40
CA VAL A 10 -0.97 0.74 -8.27
C VAL A 10 0.53 0.47 -8.40
N SER A 11 1.31 0.82 -7.38
CA SER A 11 2.78 0.69 -7.38
C SER A 11 3.23 -0.09 -6.17
N TRP A 12 4.05 -1.12 -6.36
CA TRP A 12 4.64 -1.90 -5.27
C TRP A 12 5.39 -1.02 -4.25
N LYS A 13 5.93 0.12 -4.70
CA LYS A 13 6.58 1.11 -3.82
C LYS A 13 5.60 1.70 -2.81
N THR A 14 4.34 1.94 -3.21
CA THR A 14 3.30 2.42 -2.29
C THR A 14 2.89 1.35 -1.29
N THR A 15 2.87 0.08 -1.70
CA THR A 15 2.61 -1.05 -0.80
C THR A 15 3.72 -1.20 0.24
N VAL A 16 4.98 -1.12 -0.19
CA VAL A 16 6.14 -1.18 0.72
C VAL A 16 6.17 0.03 1.66
N ALA A 17 5.92 1.24 1.15
CA ALA A 17 5.86 2.45 1.97
C ALA A 17 4.74 2.37 3.03
N ALA A 18 3.57 1.84 2.66
CA ALA A 18 2.49 1.59 3.60
C ALA A 18 2.96 0.63 4.71
N ILE A 19 3.47 -0.55 4.35
CA ILE A 19 3.95 -1.57 5.31
C ILE A 19 4.98 -0.98 6.28
N LEU A 20 5.98 -0.26 5.76
CA LEU A 20 7.01 0.38 6.59
C LEU A 20 6.43 1.42 7.55
N SER A 21 5.42 2.17 7.12
CA SER A 21 4.78 3.19 7.95
C SER A 21 4.01 2.56 9.12
N SER A 22 3.30 1.45 8.91
CA SER A 22 2.62 0.77 10.04
C SER A 22 3.59 0.03 10.94
N LEU A 23 4.69 -0.52 10.41
CA LEU A 23 5.74 -1.07 11.28
C LEU A 23 6.31 0.02 12.19
N ALA A 24 6.57 1.23 11.68
CA ALA A 24 7.00 2.36 12.50
C ALA A 24 5.98 2.70 13.60
N ALA A 25 4.68 2.71 13.27
CA ALA A 25 3.61 2.93 14.27
C ALA A 25 3.62 1.85 15.37
N ILE A 26 3.78 0.58 15.01
CA ILE A 26 3.85 -0.53 15.96
C ILE A 26 5.10 -0.40 16.84
N PHE A 27 6.26 -0.09 16.25
CA PHE A 27 7.50 0.09 17.00
C PHE A 27 7.43 1.23 18.01
N MET A 28 6.74 2.34 17.69
CA MET A 28 6.53 3.43 18.66
C MET A 28 5.72 2.97 19.88
N VAL A 29 4.68 2.16 19.67
CA VAL A 29 3.87 1.63 20.78
C VAL A 29 4.62 0.58 21.59
N LEU A 30 5.42 -0.28 20.93
CA LEU A 30 6.28 -1.23 21.63
C LEU A 30 7.38 -0.53 22.43
N ALA A 31 7.98 0.53 21.91
CA ALA A 31 8.94 1.34 22.64
C ALA A 31 8.31 1.94 23.90
N ALA A 32 7.10 2.51 23.78
CA ALA A 32 6.34 3.02 24.92
C ALA A 32 5.91 1.91 25.92
N TYR A 33 5.72 0.67 25.45
CA TYR A 33 5.36 -0.45 26.32
C TYR A 33 6.55 -1.00 27.12
N PHE A 34 7.76 -0.89 26.57
CA PHE A 34 8.99 -1.41 27.17
C PHE A 34 9.89 -0.31 27.77
N ASP A 35 9.40 0.93 27.89
CA ASP A 35 10.20 2.05 28.41
C ASP A 35 10.43 2.01 29.94
N GLY A 36 9.73 1.13 30.66
CA GLY A 36 9.87 0.94 32.09
C GLY A 36 9.23 2.03 32.95
N ASP A 37 8.52 3.00 32.34
CA ASP A 37 7.81 4.06 33.04
C ASP A 37 6.33 3.65 33.27
N PRO A 38 5.87 3.51 34.53
CA PRO A 38 4.46 3.18 34.82
C PRO A 38 3.46 4.28 34.43
N ALA A 39 3.93 5.50 34.11
CA ALA A 39 3.07 6.58 33.63
C ALA A 39 2.89 6.58 32.10
N THR A 40 3.72 5.84 31.36
CA THR A 40 3.57 5.75 29.91
C THR A 40 2.38 4.87 29.57
N ILE A 41 1.38 5.47 28.91
CA ILE A 41 0.23 4.75 28.37
C ILE A 41 0.46 4.55 26.87
N PRO A 42 0.72 3.31 26.41
CA PRO A 42 0.91 3.04 25.00
C PRO A 42 -0.39 3.26 24.23
N ASN A 43 -0.33 4.03 23.14
CA ASN A 43 -1.49 4.34 22.30
C ASN A 43 -1.75 3.21 21.28
N TRP A 44 -2.38 2.15 21.76
CA TRP A 44 -2.76 0.98 20.95
C TRP A 44 -3.83 1.28 19.90
N GLU A 45 -4.68 2.29 20.13
CA GLU A 45 -5.71 2.71 19.17
C GLU A 45 -5.09 3.18 17.85
N THR A 46 -4.04 4.01 17.95
CA THR A 46 -3.32 4.51 16.77
C THR A 46 -2.63 3.38 16.00
N ALA A 47 -2.05 2.41 16.71
CA ALA A 47 -1.47 1.23 16.08
C ALA A 47 -2.53 0.35 15.39
N ALA A 48 -3.69 0.14 16.03
CA ALA A 48 -4.78 -0.63 15.46
C ALA A 48 -5.33 0.02 14.18
N ILE A 49 -5.54 1.34 14.18
CA ILE A 49 -5.99 2.09 13.00
C ILE A 49 -4.97 1.97 11.86
N ALA A 50 -3.68 2.11 12.14
CA ALA A 50 -2.63 1.98 11.13
C ALA A 50 -2.59 0.58 10.49
N VAL A 51 -2.80 -0.48 11.27
CA VAL A 51 -2.86 -1.86 10.76
C VAL A 51 -4.11 -2.09 9.93
N LEU A 52 -5.27 -1.63 10.39
CA LEU A 52 -6.55 -1.78 9.67
C LEU A 52 -6.54 -1.02 8.33
N ALA A 53 -5.98 0.19 8.31
CA ALA A 53 -5.84 0.99 7.10
C ALA A 53 -5.00 0.27 6.03
N ILE A 54 -3.89 -0.37 6.45
CA ILE A 54 -3.10 -1.21 5.54
C ILE A 54 -3.88 -2.43 5.10
N GLY A 55 -4.57 -3.12 6.01
CA GLY A 55 -5.37 -4.30 5.66
C GLY A 55 -6.37 -4.00 4.55
N GLN A 56 -7.09 -2.88 4.64
CA GLN A 56 -8.01 -2.43 3.60
C GLN A 56 -7.31 -2.04 2.30
N MET A 57 -6.17 -1.35 2.39
CA MET A 57 -5.38 -1.01 1.21
C MET A 57 -4.88 -2.26 0.48
N ILE A 58 -4.34 -3.24 1.22
CA ILE A 58 -3.80 -4.49 0.67
C ILE A 58 -4.92 -5.34 0.06
N ILE A 59 -6.05 -5.51 0.75
CA ILE A 59 -7.22 -6.23 0.20
C ILE A 59 -7.76 -5.52 -1.04
N GLY A 60 -7.83 -4.19 -1.02
CA GLY A 60 -8.21 -3.37 -2.17
C GLY A 60 -7.24 -3.48 -3.36
N VAL A 61 -5.94 -3.71 -3.10
CA VAL A 61 -4.92 -3.94 -4.13
C VAL A 61 -5.02 -5.36 -4.68
N PHE A 62 -5.12 -6.40 -3.84
CA PHE A 62 -5.24 -7.78 -4.31
C PHE A 62 -6.55 -8.04 -5.07
N THR A 63 -7.65 -7.35 -4.73
CA THR A 63 -8.90 -7.40 -5.50
C THR A 63 -8.78 -6.69 -6.85
N LYS A 64 -7.82 -5.78 -7.02
CA LYS A 64 -7.58 -5.02 -8.24
C LYS A 64 -6.49 -5.66 -9.13
N ASP A 65 -5.53 -6.34 -8.53
CA ASP A 65 -4.40 -7.01 -9.21
C ASP A 65 -4.78 -8.38 -9.83
N ASN A 66 -6.02 -8.84 -9.65
CA ASN A 66 -6.50 -10.06 -10.30
C ASN A 66 -6.71 -9.90 -11.82
N ASP A 67 -6.43 -8.72 -12.40
CA ASP A 67 -6.75 -8.41 -13.79
C ASP A 67 -5.58 -7.89 -14.65
N LYS A 68 -4.32 -8.09 -14.19
CA LYS A 68 -3.04 -8.15 -14.95
C LYS A 68 -1.90 -7.49 -14.18
N SER A 69 -0.82 -8.24 -14.01
CA SER A 69 0.51 -7.68 -13.76
C SER A 69 0.90 -6.81 -14.96
N THR A 70 1.20 -5.53 -14.72
CA THR A 70 1.54 -4.53 -15.74
C THR A 70 2.89 -4.77 -16.42
N GLU A 71 3.59 -5.84 -16.05
CA GLU A 71 4.86 -6.25 -16.67
C GLU A 71 4.66 -7.13 -17.92
N ASP A 72 3.44 -7.61 -18.17
CA ASP A 72 3.17 -8.62 -19.21
C ASP A 72 2.63 -8.04 -20.54
N HIS A 73 2.76 -6.72 -20.74
CA HIS A 73 2.43 -6.08 -22.03
C HIS A 73 3.68 -5.59 -22.78
N LYS A 74 4.61 -6.51 -23.04
CA LYS A 74 5.57 -6.35 -24.14
C LYS A 74 4.96 -6.90 -25.43
N LEU A 75 4.03 -6.15 -26.04
CA LEU A 75 3.71 -6.41 -27.45
C LEU A 75 4.82 -5.85 -28.34
N PRO A 76 5.46 -6.67 -29.20
CA PRO A 76 6.29 -6.14 -30.27
C PRO A 76 5.38 -5.40 -31.25
N ARG A 77 5.48 -4.07 -31.33
CA ARG A 77 4.87 -3.29 -32.43
C ARG A 77 5.58 -3.62 -33.75
N LYS A 78 5.29 -4.78 -34.35
CA LYS A 78 5.60 -5.01 -35.76
C LYS A 78 4.67 -4.11 -36.57
N ARG A 79 5.23 -3.03 -37.11
CA ARG A 79 4.56 -2.09 -37.99
C ARG A 79 3.93 -2.87 -39.15
N LEU A 80 2.64 -2.65 -39.37
CA LEU A 80 1.91 -3.06 -40.57
C LEU A 80 2.71 -2.63 -41.81
N ARG A 81 3.07 -3.60 -42.65
CA ARG A 81 3.51 -3.33 -44.02
C ARG A 81 2.49 -3.96 -44.95
N THR A 82 1.55 -3.12 -45.39
CA THR A 82 0.66 -3.39 -46.52
C THR A 82 1.49 -3.47 -47.80
N LYS A 83 1.25 -4.51 -48.59
CA LYS A 83 1.45 -4.55 -50.04
C LYS A 83 0.35 -5.39 -50.64
#